data_AF-A0A965P491-F1
#
_entry.id   AF-A0A965P491-F1
#
_cell.length_a   1.000
_cell.length_b   1.000
_cell.length_c   1.000
_cell.angle_alpha   90.00
_cell.angle_beta   90.00
_cell.angle_gamma   90.00
#
_symmetry.space_group_name_H-M   'P 1'
#
loop_
_entity.id
_entity.type
_entity.pdbx_description
1 polymer ?
#
loop_
_entity_poly.entity_id
_entity_poly.type
_entity_poly.pdbx_seq_one_letter_code
_entity_poly.pdbx_strand_id
1 'polypeptide(L)'
;MNLWIKWSAQAHKDAIISSLTHLQFRAFVIILEVSKEMRKGGEFRDRKHLQTILGTEFSRAIPRLITEGLLEESQSGLITVSNWSRWQVDPTSAERQQRSRAGKGAESRFGHALEKSREEREKSQTLTKRPASLREILGGQG
;
A
#
# COMPACT_ATOMS: atom_id res chain seq x y z
N MET A 1 -8.49 3.16 -21.61
CA MET A 1 -8.09 3.13 -20.18
C MET A 1 -6.69 2.54 -20.13
N ASN A 2 -5.71 3.23 -19.56
CA ASN A 2 -4.33 2.72 -19.54
C ASN A 2 -4.11 1.86 -18.29
N LEU A 3 -4.00 0.55 -18.49
CA LEU A 3 -3.67 -0.41 -17.45
C LEU A 3 -2.14 -0.60 -17.39
N TRP A 4 -1.58 -0.54 -16.18
CA TRP A 4 -0.15 -0.69 -15.96
C TRP A 4 0.15 -1.90 -15.10
N ILE A 5 1.15 -2.68 -15.51
CA ILE A 5 1.77 -3.73 -14.71
C ILE A 5 3.02 -3.14 -14.05
N LYS A 6 3.19 -3.39 -12.75
CA LYS A 6 4.40 -3.02 -12.03
C LYS A 6 5.50 -4.00 -12.42
N TRP A 7 6.59 -3.48 -12.96
CA TRP A 7 7.74 -4.27 -13.38
C TRP A 7 9.03 -3.76 -12.73
N SER A 8 9.92 -4.69 -12.37
CA SER A 8 11.23 -4.31 -11.84
C SER A 8 12.17 -3.92 -12.98
N ALA A 9 12.81 -2.75 -12.89
CA ALA A 9 13.87 -2.35 -13.81
C ALA A 9 15.07 -3.33 -13.77
N GLN A 10 15.19 -4.12 -12.70
CA GLN A 10 16.23 -5.14 -12.52
C GLN A 10 15.68 -6.56 -12.67
N ALA A 11 14.54 -6.77 -13.35
CA ALA A 11 13.95 -8.10 -13.51
C ALA A 11 14.92 -9.11 -14.16
N HIS A 12 15.87 -8.66 -14.97
CA HIS A 12 16.93 -9.50 -15.54
C HIS A 12 17.90 -10.10 -14.50
N LYS A 13 17.91 -9.58 -13.27
CA LYS A 13 18.69 -10.10 -12.13
C LYS A 13 17.86 -10.95 -11.17
N ASP A 14 16.53 -10.98 -11.34
CA ASP A 14 15.67 -11.83 -10.53
C ASP A 14 15.92 -13.29 -10.94
N ALA A 15 16.32 -14.12 -9.98
CA ALA A 15 16.77 -15.48 -10.25
C ALA A 15 15.69 -16.32 -10.97
N ILE A 16 14.42 -16.12 -10.63
CA ILE A 16 13.31 -16.83 -11.25
C ILE A 16 13.08 -16.29 -12.67
N ILE A 17 12.95 -14.96 -12.82
CA ILE A 17 12.68 -14.36 -14.15
C ILE A 17 13.81 -14.63 -15.14
N SER A 18 15.07 -14.59 -14.68
CA SER A 18 16.25 -14.86 -15.49
C SER A 18 16.40 -16.34 -15.90
N SER A 19 15.77 -17.27 -15.18
CA SER A 19 15.81 -18.70 -15.48
C SER A 19 14.81 -19.12 -16.56
N LEU A 20 13.85 -18.25 -16.89
CA LEU A 20 12.81 -18.54 -17.87
C LEU A 20 13.36 -18.48 -19.30
N THR A 21 12.90 -19.40 -20.14
CA THR A 21 13.10 -19.27 -21.60
C THR A 21 12.28 -18.10 -22.15
N HIS A 22 12.62 -17.61 -23.35
CA HIS A 22 11.84 -16.54 -24.00
C HIS A 22 10.35 -16.86 -24.12
N LEU A 23 10.00 -18.11 -24.41
CA LEU A 23 8.61 -18.55 -24.51
C LEU A 23 7.91 -18.51 -23.15
N GLN A 24 8.56 -18.98 -22.09
CA GLN A 24 8.01 -18.97 -20.73
C GLN A 24 7.85 -17.55 -20.20
N PHE A 25 8.85 -16.70 -20.43
CA PHE A 25 8.81 -15.30 -20.08
C PHE A 25 7.65 -14.58 -20.79
N ARG A 26 7.52 -14.77 -22.10
CA ARG A 26 6.42 -14.18 -22.88
C ARG A 26 5.05 -14.69 -22.43
N ALA A 27 4.92 -15.98 -22.17
CA ALA A 27 3.70 -16.56 -21.60
C ALA A 27 3.35 -15.88 -20.26
N PHE A 28 4.33 -15.71 -19.37
CA PHE A 28 4.10 -15.06 -18.08
C PHE A 28 3.65 -13.60 -18.24
N VAL A 29 4.26 -12.83 -19.15
CA VAL A 29 3.83 -11.46 -19.44
C VAL A 29 2.37 -11.42 -19.93
N ILE A 30 1.98 -12.30 -20.85
CA ILE A 30 0.58 -12.40 -21.33
C ILE A 30 -0.38 -12.70 -20.17
N ILE A 31 0.01 -13.60 -19.25
CA ILE A 31 -0.80 -13.91 -18.06
C ILE A 31 -1.01 -12.65 -17.20
N LEU A 32 0.03 -11.84 -16.99
CA LEU A 32 -0.07 -10.61 -16.21
C LEU A 32 -0.97 -9.57 -16.90
N GLU A 33 -0.88 -9.45 -18.23
CA GLU A 33 -1.73 -8.57 -19.04
C GLU A 33 -3.21 -8.94 -18.90
N VAL A 34 -3.55 -10.20 -19.18
CA VAL A 34 -4.93 -10.69 -19.07
C VAL A 34 -5.43 -10.57 -17.63
N SER A 35 -4.59 -10.93 -16.65
CA SER A 35 -4.92 -10.76 -15.22
C SER A 35 -5.26 -9.32 -14.86
N LYS A 36 -4.69 -8.33 -15.55
CA LYS A 36 -4.94 -6.91 -15.28
C LYS A 36 -6.28 -6.43 -15.84
N GLU A 37 -6.78 -7.07 -16.89
CA GLU A 37 -8.09 -6.78 -17.50
C GLU A 37 -9.25 -7.41 -16.71
N MET A 38 -8.97 -8.45 -15.92
CA MET A 38 -9.98 -9.16 -15.14
C MET A 38 -10.48 -8.37 -13.94
N ARG A 39 -11.80 -8.47 -13.66
CA ARG A 39 -12.43 -7.87 -12.46
C ARG A 39 -11.79 -8.33 -11.15
N LYS A 40 -11.47 -9.63 -11.06
CA LYS A 40 -10.69 -10.24 -9.98
C LYS A 40 -9.37 -10.72 -10.59
N GLY A 41 -8.39 -9.82 -10.60
CA GLY A 41 -7.14 -10.07 -11.31
C GLY A 41 -6.32 -11.20 -10.70
N GLY A 42 -5.58 -11.91 -11.55
CA GLY A 42 -4.63 -12.94 -11.14
C GLY A 42 -5.29 -14.28 -10.76
N GLU A 43 -6.56 -14.51 -11.06
CA GLU A 43 -7.25 -15.77 -10.78
C GLU A 43 -7.88 -16.37 -12.04
N PHE A 44 -7.47 -17.57 -12.39
CA PHE A 44 -8.00 -18.33 -13.51
C PHE A 44 -8.72 -19.57 -12.98
N ARG A 45 -9.92 -19.82 -13.51
CA ARG A 45 -10.81 -20.90 -13.08
C ARG A 45 -10.10 -22.24 -12.94
N ASP A 46 -9.36 -22.61 -13.98
CA ASP A 46 -8.61 -23.85 -14.04
C ASP A 46 -7.49 -23.78 -15.08
N ARG A 47 -6.66 -24.84 -15.13
CA ARG A 47 -5.59 -24.96 -16.11
C ARG A 47 -6.09 -24.90 -17.55
N LYS A 48 -7.26 -25.48 -17.87
CA LYS A 48 -7.81 -25.50 -19.23
C LYS A 48 -8.23 -24.09 -19.67
N HIS A 49 -8.81 -23.32 -18.76
CA HIS A 49 -9.12 -21.91 -18.99
C HIS A 49 -7.87 -21.10 -19.30
N LEU A 50 -6.79 -21.29 -18.52
CA LEU A 50 -5.51 -20.63 -18.79
C LEU A 50 -4.89 -21.06 -20.12
N GLN A 51 -4.99 -22.34 -20.49
CA GLN A 51 -4.53 -22.85 -21.79
C GLN A 51 -5.28 -22.20 -22.96
N THR A 52 -6.59 -22.02 -22.85
CA THR A 52 -7.41 -21.34 -23.87
C THR A 52 -6.97 -19.89 -24.06
N ILE A 53 -6.70 -19.17 -22.96
CA ILE A 53 -6.24 -17.77 -23.01
C ILE A 53 -4.86 -17.67 -23.68
N LEU A 54 -3.94 -18.55 -23.32
CA LEU A 54 -2.57 -18.55 -23.82
C LEU A 54 -2.44 -19.08 -25.25
N GLY A 55 -3.36 -19.95 -25.68
CA GLY A 55 -3.24 -20.68 -26.93
C GLY A 55 -2.19 -21.79 -26.87
N THR A 56 -2.14 -22.59 -27.94
CA THR A 56 -1.36 -23.83 -28.01
C THR A 56 0.14 -23.61 -27.81
N GLU A 57 0.70 -22.52 -28.35
CA GLU A 57 2.13 -22.21 -28.27
C GLU A 57 2.58 -21.98 -26.82
N PHE A 58 1.89 -21.09 -26.09
CA PHE A 58 2.29 -20.64 -24.76
C PHE A 58 1.78 -21.56 -23.64
N SER A 59 0.75 -22.37 -23.89
CA SER A 59 0.21 -23.33 -22.91
C SER A 59 1.26 -24.29 -22.33
N ARG A 60 2.30 -24.61 -23.11
CA ARG A 60 3.41 -25.49 -22.71
C ARG A 60 4.26 -24.89 -21.59
N ALA A 61 4.20 -23.57 -21.37
CA ALA A 61 4.94 -22.91 -20.30
C ALA A 61 4.29 -23.08 -18.92
N ILE A 62 2.98 -23.36 -18.85
CA ILE A 62 2.22 -23.37 -17.59
C ILE A 62 2.87 -24.25 -16.51
N PRO A 63 3.27 -25.52 -16.78
CA PRO A 63 3.88 -26.36 -15.74
C PRO A 63 5.18 -25.76 -15.19
N ARG A 64 5.99 -25.12 -16.04
CA ARG A 64 7.23 -24.48 -15.60
C ARG A 64 6.94 -23.26 -14.74
N LEU A 65 5.95 -22.44 -15.10
CA LEU A 65 5.56 -21.26 -14.33
C LEU A 65 5.01 -21.66 -12.94
N ILE A 66 4.31 -22.79 -12.84
CA ILE A 66 3.90 -23.35 -11.55
C ILE A 66 5.11 -23.84 -10.75
N THR A 67 6.01 -24.58 -11.39
CA THR A 67 7.23 -25.12 -10.73
C THR A 67 8.12 -24.02 -10.17
N GLU A 68 8.26 -22.91 -10.89
CA GLU A 68 9.05 -21.75 -10.47
C GLU A 68 8.33 -20.84 -9.45
N GLY A 69 7.09 -21.18 -9.06
CA GLY A 69 6.32 -20.40 -8.08
C GLY A 69 5.84 -19.04 -8.58
N LEU A 70 5.72 -18.87 -9.90
CA LEU A 70 5.08 -17.70 -10.51
C LEU A 70 3.56 -17.86 -10.61
N LEU A 71 3.10 -19.12 -10.68
CA LEU A 71 1.71 -19.51 -10.59
C LEU A 71 1.55 -20.53 -9.45
N GLU A 72 0.38 -20.53 -8.84
CA GLU A 72 -0.05 -21.55 -7.89
C GLU A 72 -1.27 -22.28 -8.45
N GLU A 73 -1.31 -23.60 -8.27
CA GLU A 73 -2.47 -24.42 -8.56
C GLU A 73 -3.03 -24.99 -7.26
N SER A 74 -4.28 -24.64 -6.95
CA SER A 74 -4.96 -25.16 -5.76
C SER A 74 -5.37 -26.62 -5.97
N GLN A 75 -5.74 -27.30 -4.87
CA GLN A 75 -6.31 -28.66 -4.94
C GLN A 75 -7.61 -28.74 -5.76
N SER A 76 -8.37 -27.64 -5.84
CA SER A 76 -9.58 -27.54 -6.67
C SER A 76 -9.29 -27.22 -8.14
N GLY A 77 -8.02 -27.05 -8.50
CA GLY A 77 -7.58 -26.74 -9.86
C GLY A 77 -7.53 -25.24 -10.18
N LEU A 78 -7.87 -24.35 -9.25
CA LEU A 78 -7.80 -22.90 -9.44
C LEU A 78 -6.33 -22.50 -9.67
N ILE A 79 -6.07 -21.74 -10.74
CA ILE A 79 -4.73 -21.20 -11.00
C ILE A 79 -4.68 -19.74 -10.57
N THR A 80 -3.73 -19.37 -9.75
CA THR A 80 -3.52 -17.98 -9.32
C THR A 80 -2.13 -17.49 -9.67
N VAL A 81 -1.99 -16.19 -9.92
CA VAL A 81 -0.68 -15.53 -10.06
C VAL A 81 -0.11 -15.32 -8.66
N SER A 82 1.04 -15.94 -8.40
CA SER A 82 1.71 -15.84 -7.10
C SER A 82 2.11 -14.40 -6.80
N ASN A 83 1.81 -13.97 -5.58
CA ASN A 83 2.07 -12.62 -5.09
C ASN A 83 1.54 -11.53 -6.05
N TRP A 84 0.29 -11.66 -6.51
CA TRP A 84 -0.30 -10.77 -7.51
C TRP A 84 -0.12 -9.27 -7.21
N SER A 85 -0.19 -8.87 -5.95
CA SER A 85 0.03 -7.48 -5.50
C SER A 85 1.41 -6.92 -5.90
N ARG A 86 2.44 -7.76 -6.05
CA ARG A 86 3.78 -7.37 -6.55
C ARG A 86 3.72 -6.77 -7.96
N TRP A 87 2.83 -7.28 -8.79
CA TRP A 87 2.72 -6.96 -10.21
C TRP A 87 1.69 -5.86 -10.48
N GLN A 88 0.99 -5.40 -9.45
CA GLN A 88 0.00 -4.34 -9.57
C GLN A 88 0.58 -2.98 -9.17
N VAL A 89 0.33 -1.98 -10.01
CA VAL A 89 0.26 -0.60 -9.54
C VAL A 89 -1.14 -0.40 -8.96
N ASP A 90 -1.21 -0.01 -7.69
CA ASP A 90 -2.47 0.36 -7.05
C ASP A 90 -3.02 1.64 -7.69
N PRO A 91 -4.15 1.56 -8.42
CA PRO A 91 -4.71 2.71 -9.13
C PRO A 91 -5.16 3.82 -8.17
N THR A 92 -5.43 3.49 -6.90
CA THR A 92 -5.88 4.44 -5.89
C THR A 92 -4.74 4.99 -5.03
N SER A 93 -3.49 4.60 -5.29
CA SER A 93 -2.35 4.99 -4.45
C SER A 93 -2.12 6.51 -4.46
N ALA A 94 -2.21 7.13 -5.64
CA ALA A 94 -2.09 8.58 -5.79
C ALA A 94 -3.23 9.33 -5.07
N GLU A 95 -4.48 8.87 -5.22
CA GLU A 95 -5.64 9.46 -4.54
C GLU A 95 -5.59 9.27 -3.02
N ARG A 96 -5.16 8.10 -2.53
CA ARG A 96 -4.95 7.84 -1.10
C ARG A 96 -3.85 8.73 -0.53
N GLN A 97 -2.77 8.92 -1.28
CA GLN A 97 -1.70 9.82 -0.89
C GLN A 97 -2.16 11.28 -0.87
N GLN A 98 -2.98 11.70 -1.83
CA GLN A 98 -3.61 13.03 -1.84
C GLN A 98 -4.57 13.21 -0.66
N ARG A 99 -5.45 12.26 -0.35
CA ARG A 99 -6.33 12.32 0.84
C ARG A 99 -5.54 12.36 2.14
N SER A 100 -4.46 11.58 2.25
CA SER A 100 -3.59 11.60 3.42
C SER A 100 -2.88 12.95 3.59
N ARG A 101 -2.41 13.57 2.49
CA ARG A 101 -1.81 14.91 2.51
C ARG A 101 -2.84 16.00 2.81
N ALA A 102 -4.05 15.89 2.25
CA ALA A 102 -5.14 16.82 2.51
C ALA A 102 -5.60 16.77 3.99
N GLY A 103 -5.67 15.58 4.59
CA GLY A 103 -5.97 15.41 6.01
C GLY A 103 -4.87 15.91 6.97
N LYS A 104 -3.60 15.95 6.52
CA LYS A 104 -2.47 16.44 7.32
C LYS A 104 -2.13 17.92 7.11
N GLY A 105 -2.70 18.55 6.07
CA GLY A 105 -2.39 19.92 5.68
C GLY A 105 -2.99 21.00 6.58
N ALA A 106 -4.11 20.71 7.28
CA ALA A 106 -4.82 21.72 8.06
C ALA A 106 -4.43 21.78 9.55
N GLU A 107 -4.05 20.66 10.18
CA GLU A 107 -3.90 20.62 11.64
C GLU A 107 -2.45 20.60 12.16
N SER A 108 -1.47 20.19 11.35
CA SER A 108 -0.16 19.81 11.90
C SER A 108 0.88 20.92 12.04
N ARG A 109 0.69 22.12 11.45
CA ARG A 109 1.73 23.17 11.53
C ARG A 109 1.50 24.22 12.61
N PHE A 110 0.28 24.33 13.13
CA PHE A 110 -0.06 25.30 14.18
C PHE A 110 -0.63 24.66 15.45
N GLY A 111 -0.99 23.37 15.44
CA GLY A 111 -1.57 22.68 16.60
C GLY A 111 -0.67 22.76 17.84
N HIS A 112 0.60 22.40 17.71
CA HIS A 112 1.54 22.41 18.84
C HIS A 112 1.88 23.84 19.35
N ALA A 113 1.77 24.86 18.49
CA ALA A 113 1.98 26.26 18.89
C ALA A 113 0.73 26.86 19.59
N LEU A 114 -0.47 26.50 19.12
CA LEU A 114 -1.74 26.87 19.74
C LEU A 114 -1.97 26.14 21.08
N GLU A 115 -1.59 24.87 21.18
CA GLU A 115 -1.72 24.08 22.41
C GLU A 115 -0.78 24.62 23.50
N LYS A 116 0.47 24.93 23.15
CA LYS A 116 1.45 25.55 24.06
C LYS A 116 1.03 26.96 24.52
N SER A 117 0.50 27.79 23.62
CA SER A 117 0.02 29.14 23.99
C SER A 117 -1.25 29.11 24.85
N ARG A 118 -2.09 28.08 24.71
CA ARG A 118 -3.27 27.88 25.55
C ARG A 118 -2.89 27.44 26.97
N GLU A 119 -1.96 26.50 27.11
CA GLU A 119 -1.42 26.09 28.41
C GLU A 119 -0.72 27.25 29.16
N GLU A 120 0.02 28.11 28.46
CA GLU A 120 0.67 29.29 29.05
C GLU A 120 -0.35 30.34 29.53
N ARG A 121 -1.47 30.53 28.81
CA ARG A 121 -2.58 31.40 29.25
C ARG A 121 -3.32 30.84 30.46
N GLU A 122 -3.58 29.53 30.50
CA GLU A 122 -4.27 28.88 31.62
C GLU A 122 -3.42 28.88 32.91
N LYS A 123 -2.10 28.71 32.81
CA LYS A 123 -1.16 28.89 33.95
C LYS A 123 -1.08 30.34 34.42
N SER A 124 -1.17 31.31 33.51
CA SER A 124 -1.11 32.74 33.86
C SER A 124 -2.41 33.23 34.54
N GLN A 125 -3.57 32.69 34.16
CA GLN A 125 -4.87 33.01 34.79
C GLN A 125 -5.04 32.38 36.18
N THR A 126 -4.43 31.22 36.42
CA THR A 126 -4.46 30.57 37.75
C THR A 126 -3.54 31.27 38.76
N LEU A 127 -2.44 31.91 38.31
CA LEU A 127 -1.56 32.72 39.16
C LEU A 127 -2.14 34.10 39.56
N THR A 128 -3.09 34.64 38.79
CA THR A 128 -3.71 35.95 39.07
C THR A 128 -4.94 35.88 39.98
N LYS A 129 -5.44 34.69 40.30
CA LYS A 129 -6.55 34.45 41.26
C LYS A 129 -6.07 33.94 42.63
N ARG A 130 -4.95 34.45 43.14
CA ARG A 130 -4.64 34.36 44.57
C ARG A 130 -5.34 35.53 45.28
N PRO A 131 -6.31 35.29 46.18
CA PRO A 131 -6.84 36.37 47.00
C PRO A 131 -5.71 36.92 47.86
N ALA A 132 -5.56 38.24 47.81
CA ALA A 132 -4.71 38.97 48.73
C ALA A 132 -5.30 38.83 50.14
N SER A 133 -4.56 38.21 51.06
CA SER A 133 -4.58 38.57 52.48
C SER A 133 -3.43 37.90 53.25
N LEU A 134 -2.21 38.41 53.03
CA LEU A 134 -1.08 38.24 53.96
C LEU A 134 -0.73 39.57 54.66
N ARG A 135 -1.74 40.45 54.84
CA ARG A 135 -1.59 41.77 55.48
C ARG A 135 -2.52 42.00 56.68
N GLU A 136 -3.25 40.98 57.13
CA GLU A 136 -4.07 41.05 58.37
C GLU A 136 -3.48 40.25 59.55
N ILE A 137 -2.31 39.60 59.39
CA ILE A 137 -1.73 38.74 60.45
C ILE A 137 -0.65 39.45 61.30
N LEU A 138 -0.14 40.62 60.90
CA LEU A 138 0.92 41.31 61.65
C LEU A 138 0.69 42.83 61.67
N GLY A 139 0.00 43.32 62.70
CA GLY A 139 -0.27 44.74 62.87
C GLY A 139 -0.98 45.10 64.16
N GLY A 140 -0.68 44.40 65.26
CA GLY A 140 -1.01 44.86 66.61
C GLY A 140 0.28 45.32 67.29
N GLN A 141 0.44 46.63 67.47
CA GLN A 141 1.10 47.31 68.59
C GLN A 141 1.30 48.80 68.24
N GLY A 142 0.81 49.67 69.11
CA GLY A 142 0.91 51.13 69.03
C GLY A 142 -0.31 51.79 69.64
#